data_AF-A0A7W1CFF4-F1
#
_entry.id   AF-A0A7W1CFF4-F1
#
_cell.length_a   1.000
_cell.length_b   1.000
_cell.length_c   1.000
_cell.angle_alpha   90.00
_cell.angle_beta   90.00
_cell.angle_gamma   90.00
#
_symmetry.space_group_name_H-M   'P 1'
#
loop_
_entity.id
_entity.type
_entity.pdbx_description
1 polymer ?
#
loop_
_entity_poly.entity_id
_entity_poly.type
_entity_poly.pdbx_seq_one_letter_code
_entity_poly.pdbx_strand_id
1 'polypeptide(L)' 'MKKTEFTGRRKEFAENSISELIDLLASEDLQTRFFAEMCLRDATGI' A
#
# COMPACT_ATOMS: atom_id res chain seq x y z
N MET A 1 -8.32 12.53 3.35
CA MET A 1 -6.86 12.63 3.08
C MET A 1 -6.65 13.60 1.93
N LYS A 2 -5.73 14.56 2.05
CA LYS A 2 -5.37 15.51 1.00
C LYS A 2 -4.50 14.82 -0.06
N LYS A 3 -4.42 15.39 -1.27
CA LYS A 3 -3.65 14.83 -2.39
C LYS A 3 -2.17 14.61 -2.04
N THR A 4 -1.55 15.55 -1.32
CA THR A 4 -0.15 15.45 -0.90
C THR A 4 0.09 14.31 0.09
N GLU A 5 -0.83 14.12 1.04
CA GLU A 5 -0.78 13.02 2.01
C GLU A 5 -0.96 11.66 1.34
N PHE A 6 -1.85 11.58 0.34
CA PHE A 6 -2.06 10.37 -0.47
C PHE A 6 -0.78 9.98 -1.22
N THR A 7 -0.16 10.93 -1.91
CA THR A 7 1.08 10.68 -2.67
C THR A 7 2.23 10.26 -1.75
N GLY A 8 2.35 10.88 -0.58
CA GLY A 8 3.35 10.51 0.43
C GLY A 8 3.17 9.06 0.89
N ARG A 9 1.96 8.71 1.34
CA ARG A 9 1.66 7.35 1.78
C ARG A 9 1.82 6.30 0.69
N ARG A 10 1.39 6.59 -0.53
CA ARG A 10 1.61 5.67 -1.65
C ARG A 10 3.10 5.38 -1.86
N LYS A 11 3.96 6.41 -1.74
CA LYS A 11 5.40 6.23 -1.87
C LYS A 11 5.98 5.36 -0.76
N GLU A 12 5.58 5.60 0.49
CA GLU A 12 5.99 4.77 1.63
C GLU A 12 5.62 3.29 1.42
N PHE A 13 4.40 3.01 0.95
CA PHE A 13 3.97 1.64 0.69
C PHE A 13 4.69 1.01 -0.52
N ALA A 14 4.97 1.79 -1.57
CA ALA A 14 5.70 1.30 -2.74
C ALA A 14 7.17 0.91 -2.46
N GLU A 15 7.73 1.34 -1.31
CA GLU A 15 9.07 0.94 -0.87
C GLU A 15 9.07 -0.43 -0.14
N ASN A 16 7.90 -0.99 0.19
CA ASN A 16 7.78 -2.30 0.81
C ASN A 16 7.97 -3.43 -0.23
N SER A 17 8.54 -4.55 0.22
CA SER A 17 8.59 -5.78 -0.56
C SER A 17 7.20 -6.40 -0.73
N ILE A 18 7.05 -7.28 -1.72
CA ILE A 18 5.80 -8.02 -1.96
C ILE A 18 5.34 -8.78 -0.70
N SER A 19 6.27 -9.38 0.05
CA SER A 19 5.93 -10.13 1.27
C SER A 19 5.41 -9.21 2.37
N GLU A 20 6.05 -8.06 2.60
CA GLU A 20 5.56 -7.05 3.56
C GLU A 20 4.19 -6.49 3.15
N LEU A 21 3.98 -6.25 1.85
CA LEU A 21 2.67 -5.82 1.34
C LEU A 21 1.58 -6.85 1.60
N ILE A 22 1.88 -8.15 1.46
CA ILE A 22 0.93 -9.23 1.78
C ILE A 22 0.59 -9.23 3.27
N ASP A 23 1.58 -9.09 4.15
CA ASP A 23 1.36 -9.05 5.60
C ASP A 23 0.47 -7.85 6.00
N LEU A 24 0.66 -6.70 5.37
CA LEU A 24 -0.14 -5.49 5.61
C LEU A 24 -1.62 -5.63 5.21
N LEU A 25 -1.97 -6.61 4.35
CA LEU A 25 -3.37 -6.91 4.03
C LEU A 25 -4.18 -7.43 5.23
N ALA A 26 -3.51 -7.96 6.26
CA ALA A 26 -4.15 -8.40 7.49
C ALA A 26 -4.40 -7.26 8.50
N SER A 27 -3.98 -6.03 8.21
CA SER A 27 -4.14 -4.89 9.11
C SER A 27 -5.62 -4.56 9.37
N GLU A 28 -5.96 -4.22 10.62
CA GLU A 28 -7.30 -3.73 10.95
C GLU A 28 -7.57 -2.33 10.35
N ASP A 29 -6.51 -1.56 10.09
CA ASP A 29 -6.62 -0.24 9.47
C ASP A 29 -6.97 -0.35 7.97
N LEU A 30 -8.10 0.24 7.60
CA LEU A 30 -8.60 0.21 6.23
C LEU A 30 -7.64 0.90 5.25
N GLN A 31 -6.96 1.99 5.67
CA GLN A 31 -6.07 2.72 4.78
C GLN A 31 -4.80 1.91 4.51
N THR A 32 -4.24 1.26 5.52
CA THR A 32 -3.10 0.34 5.38
C THR A 32 -3.42 -0.77 4.40
N ARG A 33 -4.58 -1.44 4.54
CA ARG A 33 -4.99 -2.49 3.60
C ARG A 33 -5.14 -1.96 2.18
N PHE A 34 -5.77 -0.79 2.03
CA PHE A 34 -5.97 -0.15 0.74
C PHE A 34 -4.63 0.16 0.03
N PHE A 35 -3.69 0.78 0.72
CA PHE A 35 -2.39 1.12 0.12
C PHE A 35 -1.55 -0.12 -0.17
N ALA A 36 -1.60 -1.12 0.72
CA ALA A 36 -0.93 -2.40 0.51
C ALA A 36 -1.47 -3.13 -0.74
N GLU A 37 -2.78 -3.23 -0.88
CA GLU A 37 -3.42 -3.85 -2.04
C GLU A 37 -3.08 -3.12 -3.34
N MET A 38 -3.16 -1.79 -3.33
CA MET A 38 -2.85 -0.96 -4.49
C MET A 38 -1.39 -1.15 -4.95
N CYS A 39 -0.43 -1.10 -4.02
CA CYS A 39 0.99 -1.30 -4.33
C CYS A 39 1.28 -2.75 -4.77
N LEU A 40 0.56 -3.74 -4.23
CA LEU A 40 0.68 -5.13 -4.65
C LEU A 40 0.20 -5.35 -6.09
N ARG A 41 -0.92 -4.72 -6.49
CA ARG A 41 -1.40 -4.72 -7.88
C ARG A 41 -0.39 -4.05 -8.81
N ASP A 42 0.11 -2.87 -8.43
CA ASP A 42 1.14 -2.15 -9.19
C ASP A 42 2.40 -3.01 -9.41
N ALA A 43 2.86 -3.73 -8.37
CA ALA A 43 4.07 -4.56 -8.41
C ALA A 43 3.88 -5.87 -9.21
N THR A 44 2.66 -6.38 -9.29
CA THR A 44 2.34 -7.64 -9.99
C THR A 44 1.83 -7.42 -11.42
N GLY A 45 1.52 -6.17 -11.79
CA GLY A 45 1.12 -5.79 -13.14
C GLY A 45 -0.27 -6.28 -13.57
N ILE A 46 -1.15 -6.54 -12.59
CA ILE A 46 -2.51 -7.08 -12.79
C ILE A 46 -3.55 -5.96 -12.68
#